data_AF-A0A353PKL1-F1
#
_entry.id   AF-A0A353PKL1-F1
#
_cell.length_a   1.000
_cell.length_b   1.000
_cell.length_c   1.000
_cell.angle_alpha   90.00
_cell.angle_beta   90.00
_cell.angle_gamma   90.00
#
_symmetry.space_group_name_H-M   'P 1'
#
loop_
_entity.id
_entity.type
_entity.pdbx_description
1 polymer ?
#
loop_
_entity_poly.entity_id
_entity_poly.type
_entity_poly.pdbx_seq_one_letter_code
_entity_poly.pdbx_strand_id
1 'polypeptide(L)' 'MYDSIEFSKEIDHLTTYNPGDLTFIIGGSFGLSDSVMKRANHQISFSKMTFPHQLMRLILIEQIYRAFTIQKKHPYHK' A
#
# COMPACT_ATOMS: atom_id res chain seq x y z
N MET A 1 -2.31 -10.52 2.04
CA MET A 1 -2.40 -9.56 3.16
C MET A 1 -1.02 -9.54 3.76
N TYR A 2 -0.34 -8.41 3.68
CA TYR A 2 1.04 -8.28 4.10
C TYR A 2 1.10 -7.88 5.58
N ASP A 3 2.13 -8.33 6.29
CA ASP A 3 2.61 -7.55 7.44
C ASP A 3 3.44 -6.33 6.98
N SER A 4 3.84 -5.46 7.92
CA SER A 4 4.59 -4.25 7.56
C SER A 4 5.98 -4.53 6.98
N ILE A 5 6.61 -5.66 7.32
CA ILE A 5 7.94 -6.02 6.80
C ILE A 5 7.81 -6.56 5.37
N GLU A 6 6.82 -7.41 5.12
CA GLU A 6 6.49 -7.90 3.78
C GLU A 6 6.10 -6.74 2.85
N PHE A 7 5.24 -5.83 3.33
CA PHE A 7 4.88 -4.62 2.58
C PHE A 7 6.13 -3.77 2.26
N SER A 8 7.02 -3.58 3.24
CA SER A 8 8.28 -2.88 3.05
C SER A 8 9.16 -3.49 1.96
N LYS A 9 9.23 -4.83 1.89
CA LYS A 9 10.01 -5.56 0.88
C LYS A 9 9.37 -5.46 -0.50
N GLU A 10 8.04 -5.55 -0.57
CA GLU A 10 7.30 -5.43 -1.83
C GLU A 10 7.50 -4.04 -2.45
N ILE A 11 7.42 -2.98 -1.64
CA ILE A 11 7.67 -1.61 -2.11
C ILE A 11 9.11 -1.45 -2.61
N ASP A 12 10.09 -2.00 -1.90
CA ASP A 12 11.51 -1.97 -2.30
C ASP A 12 11.73 -2.68 -3.64
N HIS A 13 11.13 -3.86 -3.80
CA HIS A 13 11.18 -4.62 -5.04
C HIS A 13 10.55 -3.85 -6.21
N LEU A 14 9.33 -3.31 -6.03
CA LEU A 14 8.63 -2.56 -7.07
C LEU A 14 9.39 -1.30 -7.47
N THR A 15 9.97 -0.58 -6.52
CA THR A 15 10.74 0.65 -6.80
C THR A 15 12.12 0.39 -7.41
N THR A 16 12.71 -0.78 -7.15
CA THR A 16 14.03 -1.15 -7.71
C THR A 16 13.91 -1.66 -9.15
N TYR A 17 12.93 -2.51 -9.43
CA TYR A 17 12.85 -3.24 -10.71
C TYR A 17 11.85 -2.65 -11.71
N ASN A 18 10.89 -1.83 -11.27
CA ASN A 18 9.96 -1.13 -12.15
C ASN A 18 10.25 0.38 -12.11
N PRO A 19 11.09 0.90 -13.02
CA PRO A 19 11.32 2.33 -13.11
C PRO A 19 10.02 3.05 -13.50
N GLY A 20 9.57 3.97 -12.66
CA GLY A 20 8.36 4.76 -12.89
C GLY A 20 7.59 5.08 -11.60
N ASP A 21 6.39 5.64 -11.76
CA ASP A 21 5.55 6.04 -10.64
C ASP A 21 4.79 4.85 -10.04
N LEU A 22 4.95 4.65 -8.73
CA LEU A 22 4.11 3.71 -7.98
C LEU A 22 2.79 4.39 -7.59
N THR A 23 1.69 3.99 -8.24
CA THR A 23 0.36 4.58 -8.02
C THR A 23 -0.53 3.65 -7.19
N PHE A 24 -1.02 4.16 -6.06
CA PHE A 24 -2.03 3.48 -5.25
C PHE A 24 -3.43 3.98 -5.58
N ILE A 25 -4.40 3.06 -5.61
CA ILE A 25 -5.79 3.36 -5.90
C ILE A 25 -6.64 2.92 -4.71
N ILE A 26 -7.43 3.85 -4.14
CA ILE A 26 -8.41 3.58 -3.09
C ILE A 26 -9.80 3.83 -3.68
N GLY A 27 -10.67 2.83 -3.63
CA GLY A 27 -12.05 2.95 -4.10
C GLY A 27 -12.90 3.87 -3.22
N GLY A 28 -14.00 4.36 -3.80
CA GLY A 28 -15.01 5.12 -3.07
C GLY A 28 -15.95 4.20 -2.26
N SER A 29 -17.13 4.71 -1.91
CA SER A 29 -18.17 3.95 -1.19
C SER A 29 -18.64 2.69 -1.93
N PHE A 30 -18.61 2.69 -3.26
CA PHE A 30 -18.99 1.54 -4.10
C PHE A 30 -17.83 0.63 -4.47
N GLY A 31 -16.62 0.88 -3.95
CA GLY A 31 -15.42 0.11 -4.29
C GLY A 31 -14.78 0.53 -5.61
N LEU A 32 -14.10 -0.42 -6.25
CA LEU A 32 -13.40 -0.25 -7.54
C LEU A 32 -14.14 -0.99 -8.65
N SER A 33 -14.19 -0.41 -9.85
CA SER A 33 -14.77 -1.08 -11.02
C SER A 33 -13.91 -2.26 -11.45
N ASP A 34 -14.52 -3.23 -12.12
CA ASP A 34 -13.82 -4.40 -12.68
C ASP A 34 -12.70 -4.00 -13.64
N SER A 35 -12.86 -2.90 -14.38
CA SER A 35 -11.82 -2.37 -15.27
C SER A 35 -10.57 -1.94 -14.51
N VAL A 36 -10.73 -1.29 -13.35
CA VAL A 36 -9.61 -0.90 -12.48
C VAL A 36 -8.97 -2.12 -11.85
N MET A 37 -9.78 -3.06 -11.36
CA MET A 37 -9.30 -4.32 -10.76
C MET A 37 -8.50 -5.17 -11.75
N LYS A 38 -8.94 -5.24 -13.02
CA LYS A 38 -8.23 -5.94 -14.11
C LYS A 38 -6.95 -5.21 -14.54
N ARG A 39 -6.92 -3.87 -14.47
CA ARG A 39 -5.71 -3.09 -14.78
C ARG A 39 -4.67 -3.15 -13.66
N ALA A 40 -5.08 -3.33 -12.41
CA ALA A 40 -4.17 -3.32 -11.27
C ALA A 40 -3.05 -4.36 -11.44
N ASN A 41 -1.79 -3.92 -11.30
CA ASN A 41 -0.63 -4.81 -11.34
C ASN A 41 -0.56 -5.67 -10.07
N HIS A 42 -0.97 -5.11 -8.94
CA HIS A 42 -0.98 -5.76 -7.63
C HIS A 42 -2.27 -5.37 -6.89
N GLN A 43 -2.79 -6.29 -6.07
CA GLN A 43 -3.94 -6.06 -5.20
C GLN A 43 -3.52 -6.31 -3.75
N ILE A 44 -3.74 -5.32 -2.88
CA ILE A 44 -3.30 -5.34 -1.50
C ILE A 44 -4.50 -5.22 -0.57
N SER A 45 -4.56 -6.07 0.45
CA SER A 45 -5.56 -6.02 1.52
C SER A 45 -4.88 -5.69 2.84
N PHE A 46 -5.38 -4.66 3.53
CA PHE A 46 -4.89 -4.20 4.84
C PHE A 46 -5.61 -4.87 6.01
N SER A 47 -6.82 -5.41 5.80
CA SER A 47 -7.61 -6.08 6.83
C SER A 47 -8.74 -6.89 6.19
N LYS A 48 -9.30 -7.81 6.97
CA LYS A 48 -10.60 -8.44 6.66
C LYS A 48 -11.78 -7.50 6.96
N MET A 49 -11.56 -6.46 7.74
CA MET A 49 -12.57 -5.46 8.09
C MET A 49 -12.66 -4.37 7.01
N THR A 50 -13.84 -3.79 6.86
CA THR A 50 -14.08 -2.64 5.97
C THR A 50 -13.74 -1.34 6.70
N PHE A 51 -12.80 -0.57 6.16
CA PHE A 51 -12.50 0.77 6.65
C PHE A 51 -13.14 1.84 5.75
N PRO A 52 -13.63 2.96 6.31
CA PRO A 52 -14.02 4.11 5.51
C PRO A 52 -12.87 4.58 4.61
N HIS A 53 -13.12 4.86 3.34
CA HIS A 53 -12.08 5.19 2.35
C HIS A 53 -11.17 6.36 2.78
N GLN A 54 -11.72 7.36 3.51
CA GLN A 54 -10.95 8.47 4.07
C GLN A 54 -9.93 8.00 5.13
N LEU A 55 -10.34 7.09 6.02
CA LEU A 55 -9.46 6.48 7.01
C LEU A 55 -8.43 5.57 6.34
N MET A 56 -8.84 4.78 5.35
CA MET A 56 -7.94 3.92 4.60
C MET A 56 -6.82 4.74 3.93
N ARG A 57 -7.12 5.94 3.43
CA ARG A 57 -6.09 6.84 2.89
C ARG A 57 -5.05 7.22 3.94
N LEU A 58 -5.47 7.52 5.17
CA LEU A 58 -4.54 7.80 6.26
C LEU A 58 -3.68 6.59 6.63
N ILE A 59 -4.30 5.41 6.75
CA ILE A 59 -3.60 4.15 7.08
C ILE A 59 -2.57 3.83 5.98
N LEU A 60 -2.93 3.97 4.71
CA LEU A 60 -2.02 3.73 3.59
C LEU A 60 -0.80 4.65 3.65
N ILE A 61 -0.99 5.95 3.87
CA ILE A 61 0.11 6.92 3.96
C ILE A 61 1.06 6.55 5.11
N GLU A 62 0.52 6.18 6.27
CA GLU A 62 1.33 5.75 7.41
C GLU A 62 2.13 4.48 7.09
N GLN A 63 1.51 3.47 6.47
CA GLN A 63 2.22 2.24 6.10
C GLN A 63 3.28 2.47 5.03
N ILE A 64 3.07 3.39 4.08
CA ILE A 64 4.10 3.80 3.12
C ILE A 64 5.28 4.43 3.87
N TYR A 65 5.01 5.38 4.77
CA TYR A 65 6.05 5.99 5.60
C TYR A 65 6.82 4.94 6.41
N ARG A 66 6.11 3.99 7.03
CA ARG A 66 6.69 2.89 7.79
C ARG A 66 7.58 2.00 6.92
N ALA A 67 7.12 1.63 5.72
CA ALA A 67 7.90 0.83 4.77
C ALA A 67 9.25 1.49 4.46
N PHE A 68 9.26 2.77 4.09
CA PHE A 68 10.50 3.50 3.82
C PHE A 68 11.39 3.66 5.07
N THR A 69 10.78 3.80 6.26
CA THR A 69 11.53 3.87 7.52
C THR A 69 12.23 2.54 7.83
N ILE A 70 11.56 1.41 7.60
CA ILE A 70 12.11 0.05 7.73
C ILE A 70 13.29 -0.14 6.77
N GLN A 71 13.11 0.21 5.48
CA GLN A 71 14.17 0.10 4.45
C GLN A 71 15.44 0.87 4.84
N LYS A 72 15.27 2.10 5.35
CA LYS A 72 16.39 2.95 5.77
C LYS A 72 17.02 2.55 7.11
N LYS A 73 16.49 1.54 7.79
CA LYS A 73 16.91 1.13 9.15
C LYS A 73 16.88 2.28 10.18
N HIS A 74 16.04 3.29 9.95
CA HIS A 74 15.85 4.35 10.95
C HIS A 74 15.00 3.79 12.11
N PRO A 75 15.25 4.24 13.35
CA PRO A 75 14.38 3.87 14.47
C PRO A 75 12.97 4.38 14.18
N TYR A 76 12.07 3.46 13.87
CA TYR A 76 10.65 3.78 13.75
C TYR A 76 10.15 4.15 15.15
N HIS A 77 9.60 5.35 15.30
CA HIS A 77 9.07 5.82 16.57
C HIS A 77 7.91 4.91 16.98
N LYS A 78 8.12 4.13 18.05
CA LYS A 78 7.09 3.32 18.68
C LYS A 78 6.22 4.16 19.58
#